data_AF-A0A2T1KKG7-F1
#
_entry.id   AF-A0A2T1KKG7-F1
#
_cell.length_a   1.000
_cell.length_b   1.000
_cell.length_c   1.000
_cell.angle_alpha   90.00
_cell.angle_beta   90.00
_cell.angle_gamma   90.00
#
_symmetry.space_group_name_H-M   'P 1'
#
loop_
_entity.id
_entity.type
_entity.pdbx_description
1 polymer ?
#
loop_
_entity_poly.entity_id
_entity_poly.type
_entity_poly.pdbx_seq_one_letter_code
_entity_poly.pdbx_strand_id
1 'polypeptide(L)' 'MNAVKFQASQPKKWGRRSVAVGVIGASVLGSGAVSAADWTSMTTGLSFAGEESAIIAITGVLFTFYVVRKGANLLLSMIR' A
#
# COMPACT_ATOMS: atom_id res chain seq x y z
N MET A 1 17.90 -27.66 12.20
CA MET A 1 16.59 -27.07 12.56
C MET A 1 15.55 -27.56 11.57
N ASN A 2 14.50 -28.26 12.03
CA ASN A 2 13.50 -28.90 11.16
C ASN A 2 12.80 -27.87 10.26
N ALA A 3 12.79 -28.11 8.95
CA ALA A 3 12.22 -27.23 7.92
C ALA A 3 10.75 -26.83 8.21
N VAL A 4 10.01 -27.71 8.87
CA VAL A 4 8.62 -27.48 9.33
C VAL A 4 8.51 -26.30 10.30
N LYS A 5 9.48 -26.15 11.22
CA LYS A 5 9.49 -25.04 12.20
C LYS A 5 9.84 -23.71 11.53
N PHE A 6 10.63 -23.73 10.46
CA PHE A 6 10.98 -22.54 9.68
C PHE A 6 9.80 -22.06 8.83
N GLN A 7 9.08 -22.97 8.17
CA GLN A 7 7.86 -22.66 7.42
C GLN A 7 6.73 -22.14 8.32
N ALA A 8 6.56 -22.70 9.52
CA ALA A 8 5.58 -22.19 10.49
C ALA A 8 5.91 -20.78 11.04
N SER A 9 7.17 -20.37 10.98
CA SER A 9 7.61 -19.04 11.46
C SER A 9 7.37 -17.91 10.45
N GLN A 10 7.34 -18.23 9.16
CA GLN A 10 7.12 -17.28 8.06
C GLN A 10 5.74 -16.59 8.10
N PRO A 11 4.60 -17.29 8.22
CA PRO A 11 3.28 -16.65 8.24
C PRO A 11 3.09 -15.75 9.46
N LYS A 12 3.75 -16.05 10.59
CA LYS A 12 3.70 -15.20 11.79
C LYS A 12 4.41 -13.85 11.59
N LYS A 13 5.50 -13.84 10.81
CA LYS A 13 6.28 -12.63 10.49
C LYS A 13 5.57 -11.75 9.46
N TRP A 14 4.91 -12.35 8.47
CA TRP A 14 4.21 -11.63 7.41
C TRP A 14 2.76 -11.26 7.77
N GLY A 15 2.08 -12.08 8.58
CA GLY A 15 0.71 -11.83 9.03
C GLY A 15 0.56 -10.49 9.76
N ARG A 16 1.52 -10.14 10.63
CA ARG A 16 1.54 -8.82 11.30
C ARG A 16 1.68 -7.65 10.33
N ARG A 17 2.45 -7.82 9.24
CA ARG A 17 2.63 -6.76 8.23
C ARG A 17 1.38 -6.61 7.36
N SER A 18 0.76 -7.71 6.96
CA SER A 18 -0.50 -7.68 6.21
C SER A 18 -1.64 -7.09 7.02
N VAL A 19 -1.72 -7.40 8.31
CA VAL A 19 -2.69 -6.77 9.23
C VAL A 19 -2.41 -5.28 9.38
N ALA A 20 -1.15 -4.87 9.56
CA ALA A 20 -0.82 -3.45 9.64
C ALA A 20 -1.20 -2.69 8.35
N VAL A 21 -0.91 -3.25 7.17
CA VAL A 21 -1.32 -2.65 5.88
C VAL A 21 -2.85 -2.60 5.75
N GLY A 22 -3.55 -3.67 6.14
CA GLY A 22 -5.01 -3.71 6.12
C GLY A 22 -5.65 -2.71 7.08
N VAL A 23 -5.11 -2.57 8.29
CA VAL A 23 -5.57 -1.60 9.30
C VAL A 23 -5.28 -0.17 8.85
N ILE A 24 -4.11 0.10 8.26
CA ILE A 24 -3.79 1.44 7.72
C ILE A 24 -4.76 1.78 6.58
N GLY A 25 -4.98 0.85 5.65
CA GLY A 25 -5.95 1.05 4.56
C GLY A 25 -7.37 1.27 5.05
N ALA A 26 -7.83 0.47 6.01
CA ALA A 26 -9.15 0.61 6.62
C ALA A 26 -9.30 1.90 7.44
N SER A 27 -8.23 2.32 8.15
CA SER A 27 -8.21 3.57 8.91
C SER A 27 -8.31 4.80 7.99
N VAL A 28 -7.65 4.78 6.84
CA VAL A 28 -7.72 5.85 5.83
C VAL A 28 -9.11 5.92 5.19
N LEU A 29 -9.73 4.77 4.89
CA LEU A 29 -11.08 4.73 4.34
C LEU A 29 -12.16 5.09 5.36
N GLY A 30 -11.97 4.68 6.62
CA GLY A 30 -12.89 4.95 7.74
C GLY A 30 -12.80 6.39 8.26
N SER A 31 -11.61 7.00 8.27
CA SER A 31 -11.45 8.42 8.61
C SER A 31 -12.03 9.35 7.54
N GLY A 32 -12.04 8.91 6.28
CA GLY A 32 -12.67 9.62 5.17
C GLY A 32 -14.16 9.87 5.38
N ALA A 33 -14.91 8.92 5.96
CA ALA A 33 -16.37 9.07 6.12
C ALA A 33 -16.79 10.15 7.13
N VAL A 34 -16.02 10.33 8.21
CA VAL A 34 -16.29 11.36 9.24
C VAL A 34 -15.75 12.73 8.81
N SER A 35 -14.66 12.75 8.03
CA SER A 35 -14.09 14.00 7.50
C SER A 35 -14.86 14.51 6.25
N ALA A 36 -15.41 13.63 5.41
CA ALA A 36 -16.02 14.01 4.12
C ALA A 36 -17.19 14.99 4.25
N ALA A 37 -17.95 14.94 5.35
CA ALA A 37 -19.08 15.86 5.58
C ALA A 37 -18.63 17.33 5.75
N ASP A 38 -17.44 17.56 6.31
CA ASP A 38 -16.88 18.90 6.54
C ASP A 38 -16.01 19.37 5.35
N TRP A 39 -15.30 18.44 4.70
CA TRP A 39 -14.52 18.73 3.50
C TRP A 39 -15.36 19.18 2.32
N THR A 40 -16.57 18.61 2.13
CA THR A 40 -17.42 18.98 1.00
C THR A 40 -17.81 20.47 1.05
N SER A 41 -18.02 21.02 2.24
CA SER A 41 -18.28 22.46 2.44
C SER A 41 -17.02 23.31 2.27
N MET A 42 -15.84 22.78 2.58
CA MET A 42 -14.55 23.51 2.46
C MET A 42 -13.97 23.48 1.04
N THR A 43 -14.30 22.48 0.23
CA THR A 43 -13.74 22.30 -1.13
C THR A 43 -14.73 22.55 -2.25
N THR A 44 -16.01 22.81 -1.94
CA THR A 44 -16.98 23.27 -2.95
C THR A 44 -16.46 24.51 -3.67
N GLY A 45 -16.10 24.35 -4.95
CA GLY A 45 -15.54 25.40 -5.80
C GLY A 45 -14.02 25.38 -5.99
N LEU A 46 -13.28 24.53 -5.26
CA LEU A 46 -11.85 24.29 -5.47
C LEU A 46 -11.66 23.06 -6.35
N SER A 47 -11.13 23.26 -7.57
CA SER A 47 -10.75 22.15 -8.47
C SER A 47 -9.27 21.84 -8.30
N PHE A 48 -8.96 20.62 -7.85
CA PHE A 48 -7.61 20.07 -7.73
C PHE A 48 -7.30 19.04 -8.83
N ALA A 49 -8.06 19.06 -9.93
CA ALA A 49 -8.00 18.02 -10.96
C ALA A 49 -6.59 17.88 -11.58
N GLY A 50 -5.81 18.96 -11.63
CA GLY A 50 -4.43 18.93 -12.13
C GLY A 50 -3.48 18.28 -11.13
N GLU A 51 -3.60 18.63 -9.85
CA GLU A 51 -2.80 18.14 -8.75
C GLU A 51 -3.06 16.65 -8.49
N GLU A 52 -4.32 16.23 -8.50
CA GLU A 52 -4.74 14.83 -8.38
C GLU A 52 -4.15 13.98 -9.50
N SER A 53 -4.22 14.47 -10.75
CA SER A 53 -3.63 13.80 -11.91
C SER A 53 -2.11 13.64 -11.76
N ALA A 54 -1.42 14.66 -11.26
CA ALA A 54 0.01 14.62 -11.01
C ALA A 54 0.38 13.60 -9.91
N ILE A 55 -0.37 13.58 -8.80
CA ILE A 55 -0.16 12.63 -7.71
C ILE A 55 -0.37 11.19 -8.18
N ILE A 56 -1.44 10.94 -8.95
CA ILE A 56 -1.72 9.62 -9.52
C ILE A 56 -0.58 9.17 -10.44
N ALA A 57 -0.10 10.06 -11.32
CA ALA A 57 1.01 9.77 -12.22
C ALA A 57 2.30 9.40 -11.45
N ILE A 58 2.69 10.20 -10.46
CA ILE A 58 3.88 9.96 -9.64
C ILE A 58 3.74 8.63 -8.89
N THR A 59 2.59 8.39 -8.26
CA THR A 59 2.32 7.17 -7.51
C THR A 59 2.37 5.93 -8.41
N GLY A 60 1.82 6.02 -9.61
CA GLY A 60 1.87 4.95 -10.61
C GLY A 60 3.30 4.58 -11.01
N VAL A 61 4.17 5.57 -11.23
CA VAL A 61 5.59 5.34 -11.54
C VAL A 61 6.31 4.66 -10.38
N LEU A 62 6.14 5.17 -9.16
CA LEU A 62 6.77 4.59 -7.96
C LEU A 62 6.31 3.16 -7.70
N PHE A 63 5.02 2.89 -7.86
CA PHE A 63 4.46 1.55 -7.69
C PHE A 63 5.01 0.58 -8.73
N THR A 64 5.06 0.99 -9.99
CA THR A 64 5.62 0.18 -11.09
C THR A 64 7.08 -0.16 -10.81
N PHE A 65 7.89 0.82 -10.41
CA PHE A 65 9.29 0.61 -10.06
C PHE A 65 9.46 -0.38 -8.89
N TYR A 66 8.62 -0.25 -7.86
CA TYR A 66 8.61 -1.18 -6.73
C TYR A 66 8.29 -2.61 -7.15
N VAL A 67 7.25 -2.81 -7.96
CA VAL A 67 6.82 -4.13 -8.44
C VAL A 67 7.92 -4.76 -9.29
N VAL A 68 8.51 -4.03 -10.24
CA VAL A 68 9.60 -4.50 -11.09
C VAL A 68 10.81 -4.90 -10.24
N ARG A 69 11.26 -4.04 -9.33
CA ARG A 69 12.40 -4.33 -8.44
C ARG A 69 12.15 -5.56 -7.58
N LYS A 70 10.95 -5.70 -7.02
CA LYS A 70 10.58 -6.84 -6.18
C LYS A 70 10.50 -8.13 -6.98
N GLY A 71 9.92 -8.09 -8.18
CA GLY A 71 9.88 -9.21 -9.11
C GLY A 71 11.27 -9.67 -9.52
N ALA A 72 12.15 -8.73 -9.89
CA ALA A 72 13.55 -9.02 -10.23
C ALA A 72 14.31 -9.66 -9.07
N ASN A 73 14.17 -9.14 -7.84
CA ASN A 73 14.80 -9.73 -6.66
C ASN A 73 14.29 -11.16 -6.38
N LEU A 74 13.00 -11.42 -6.62
CA LEU A 74 12.43 -12.76 -6.45
C LEU A 74 13.03 -13.73 -7.47
N LEU A 75 13.10 -13.34 -8.74
CA LEU A 75 13.72 -14.14 -9.80
C LEU A 75 15.20 -14.41 -9.52
N LEU A 76 15.96 -13.40 -9.11
CA LEU A 76 17.37 -13.55 -8.73
C LEU A 76 17.56 -14.47 -7.51
N SER A 77 16.58 -14.53 -6.59
CA SER A 77 16.63 -15.45 -5.46
C SER A 77 16.34 -16.91 -5.82
N MET A 78 15.76 -17.17 -7.00
CA MET A 78 15.48 -18.52 -7.47
C MET A 78 16.65 -19.13 -8.27
N ILE A 79 17.53 -18.28 -8.82
CA ILE A 79 18.69 -18.70 -9.60
C ILE A 79 19.94 -18.86 -8.71
N ARG A 80 19.98 -18.21 -7.54
CA ARG A 80 21.00 -18.42 -6.51
C ARG A 80 20.62 -19.56 -5.59
#